data_AF-A0A830ZCY5-F1
#
_entry.id   AF-A0A830ZCY5-F1
#
_cell.length_a   1.000
_cell.length_b   1.000
_cell.length_c   1.000
_cell.angle_alpha   90.00
_cell.angle_beta   90.00
_cell.angle_gamma   90.00
#
_symmetry.space_group_name_H-M   'P 1'
#
loop_
_entity.id
_entity.type
_entity.pdbx_description
1 polymer ?
#
loop_
_entity_poly.entity_id
_entity_poly.type
_entity_poly.pdbx_seq_one_letter_code
_entity_poly.pdbx_strand_id
1 'polypeptide(L)'
;MLSGLGETTVYTERNLWDYHALTEKAIAQAPRITTTYHLEFHNGDGYPSINSIIFENASKESVEALRQYVQTLGYERDPHPITSAEEWRKPGNPAADTFSLYYDAQTRQATLSMILLR
;
A
#
# COMPACT_ATOMS: atom_id res chain seq x y z
N MET A 1 -5.84 0.30 23.98
CA MET A 1 -7.21 0.85 23.90
C MET A 1 -7.75 0.42 22.55
N LEU A 2 -8.77 -0.44 22.51
CA LEU A 2 -9.35 -0.98 21.28
C LEU A 2 -10.68 -0.27 21.04
N SER A 3 -10.63 0.84 20.31
CA SER A 3 -11.79 1.55 19.77
C SER A 3 -11.31 2.29 18.52
N GLY A 4 -11.89 2.06 17.34
CA GLY A 4 -11.55 2.84 16.15
C GLY A 4 -11.86 2.19 14.79
N LEU A 5 -13.04 1.60 14.61
CA LEU A 5 -13.50 1.20 13.27
C LEU A 5 -13.48 2.44 12.36
N GLY A 6 -12.88 2.34 11.18
CA GLY A 6 -12.79 3.45 10.21
C GLY A 6 -11.71 4.48 10.53
N GLU A 7 -10.96 4.32 11.63
CA GLU A 7 -9.85 5.22 11.94
C GLU A 7 -8.60 4.88 11.11
N THR A 8 -7.92 5.93 10.66
CA THR A 8 -6.61 5.84 10.03
C THR A 8 -5.52 6.21 11.02
N THR A 9 -4.59 5.29 11.26
CA THR A 9 -3.36 5.55 12.02
C THR A 9 -2.24 5.94 11.06
N VAL A 10 -1.65 7.12 11.23
CA VAL A 10 -0.50 7.62 10.46
C VAL A 10 0.76 7.49 11.30
N TYR A 11 1.80 6.86 10.75
CA TYR A 11 3.02 6.55 11.51
C TYR A 11 4.25 6.45 10.60
N THR A 12 5.44 6.35 11.22
CA THR A 12 6.72 6.15 10.54
C THR A 12 7.46 4.96 11.15
N GLU A 13 8.56 4.54 10.54
CA GLU A 13 9.44 3.49 11.09
C GLU A 13 10.01 3.86 12.48
N ARG A 14 10.01 5.15 12.84
CA ARG A 14 10.45 5.60 14.17
C ARG A 14 9.39 5.35 15.25
N ASN A 15 8.13 5.15 14.85
CA ASN A 15 7.03 4.75 15.73
C ASN A 15 7.07 3.22 15.91
N LEU A 16 8.05 2.72 16.65
CA LEU A 16 8.37 1.27 16.71
C LEU A 16 7.15 0.38 17.02
N TRP A 17 6.30 0.81 17.97
CA TRP A 17 5.10 0.06 18.34
C TRP A 17 4.10 -0.06 17.17
N ASP A 18 3.74 1.07 16.56
CA ASP A 18 2.78 1.09 15.44
C ASP A 18 3.36 0.38 14.22
N TYR A 19 4.66 0.59 13.94
CA TYR A 19 5.35 -0.07 12.84
C TYR A 19 5.32 -1.61 12.98
N HIS A 20 5.67 -2.13 14.16
CA HIS A 20 5.65 -3.58 14.38
C HIS A 20 4.24 -4.17 14.47
N ALA A 21 3.25 -3.39 14.92
CA ALA A 21 1.88 -3.88 15.10
C ALA A 21 1.02 -3.78 13.82
N LEU A 22 1.24 -2.77 12.98
CA LEU A 22 0.31 -2.40 11.91
C LEU A 22 0.90 -2.57 10.50
N THR A 23 2.23 -2.70 10.36
CA THR A 23 2.83 -2.80 9.03
C THR A 23 2.85 -4.24 8.54
N GLU A 24 2.13 -4.47 7.45
CA GLU A 24 2.16 -5.73 6.74
C GLU A 24 3.53 -5.99 6.15
N LYS A 25 3.98 -7.24 6.19
CA LYS A 25 5.34 -7.60 5.77
C LYS A 25 5.66 -7.14 4.35
N ALA A 26 4.70 -7.22 3.43
CA ALA A 26 4.88 -6.78 2.06
C ALA A 26 4.98 -5.25 1.93
N ILE A 27 4.34 -4.47 2.79
CA ILE A 27 4.51 -3.02 2.84
C ILE A 27 5.86 -2.67 3.48
N ALA A 28 6.24 -3.34 4.57
CA ALA A 28 7.54 -3.18 5.23
C ALA A 28 8.73 -3.50 4.31
N GLN A 29 8.54 -4.38 3.32
CA GLN A 29 9.59 -4.79 2.38
C GLN A 29 9.57 -4.01 1.05
N ALA A 30 8.61 -3.11 0.84
CA ALA A 30 8.54 -2.29 -0.36
C ALA A 30 9.81 -1.42 -0.51
N PRO A 31 10.30 -1.19 -1.75
CA PRO A 31 11.45 -0.32 -1.97
C PRO A 31 11.14 1.11 -1.52
N ARG A 32 12.08 1.74 -0.80
CA ARG A 32 11.95 3.14 -0.38
C ARG A 32 12.33 4.03 -1.55
N ILE A 33 11.35 4.37 -2.37
CA ILE A 33 11.57 5.09 -3.64
C ILE A 33 11.90 6.58 -3.43
N THR A 34 11.63 7.11 -2.24
CA THR A 34 12.05 8.45 -1.79
C THR A 34 12.50 8.40 -0.32
N THR A 35 13.17 9.45 0.15
CA THR A 35 13.59 9.59 1.56
C THR A 35 12.48 10.11 2.47
N THR A 36 11.41 10.65 1.88
CA THR A 36 10.30 11.27 2.61
C THR A 36 9.05 10.47 2.36
N TYR A 37 8.66 9.67 3.35
CA TYR A 37 7.49 8.81 3.29
C TYR A 37 6.92 8.58 4.68
N HIS A 38 5.68 8.16 4.73
CA HIS A 38 5.02 7.68 5.94
C HIS A 38 4.17 6.45 5.63
N LEU A 39 3.71 5.79 6.69
CA LEU A 39 2.82 4.64 6.60
C LEU A 39 1.44 5.01 7.16
N GLU A 40 0.43 4.35 6.61
CA GLU A 40 -0.93 4.45 7.09
C GLU A 40 -1.52 3.06 7.31
N PHE A 41 -2.30 2.92 8.37
CA PHE A 41 -3.14 1.76 8.59
C PHE A 41 -4.57 2.22 8.81
N HIS A 42 -5.44 1.89 7.86
CA HIS A 42 -6.86 2.13 7.96
C HIS A 42 -7.55 0.89 8.51
N ASN A 43 -8.13 1.03 9.71
CA ASN A 43 -8.96 -0.01 10.31
C ASN A 43 -10.27 -0.11 9.53
N GLY A 44 -10.59 -1.31 9.03
CA GLY A 44 -11.84 -1.54 8.32
C GLY A 44 -13.07 -1.18 9.15
N ASP A 45 -14.09 -0.61 8.51
CA ASP A 45 -15.37 -0.16 9.09
C ASP A 45 -16.59 -0.88 8.48
N GLY A 46 -16.37 -2.04 7.87
CA GLY A 46 -17.31 -2.69 6.95
C GLY A 46 -16.69 -2.93 5.58
N TYR A 47 -15.57 -2.27 5.30
CA TYR A 47 -14.62 -2.58 4.23
C TYR A 47 -13.34 -3.23 4.77
N PRO A 48 -12.57 -3.94 3.92
CA PRO A 48 -11.26 -4.49 4.29
C PRO A 48 -10.32 -3.43 4.89
N SER A 49 -9.49 -3.84 5.85
CA SER A 49 -8.43 -2.96 6.36
C SER A 49 -7.36 -2.73 5.28
N ILE A 50 -6.68 -1.59 5.35
CA ILE A 50 -5.68 -1.21 4.34
C ILE A 50 -4.40 -0.78 5.04
N ASN A 51 -3.27 -1.37 4.64
CA ASN A 51 -1.95 -0.86 5.03
C ASN A 51 -1.25 -0.23 3.83
N SER A 52 -0.80 1.01 3.97
CA SER A 52 -0.19 1.80 2.90
C SER A 52 1.18 2.34 3.27
N ILE A 53 2.04 2.52 2.27
CA ILE A 53 3.21 3.39 2.31
C ILE A 53 3.04 4.49 1.27
N ILE A 54 3.24 5.74 1.69
CA ILE A 54 2.99 6.94 0.90
C ILE A 54 4.30 7.72 0.78
N PHE A 55 4.74 7.93 -0.46
CA PHE A 55 5.99 8.57 -0.80
C PHE A 55 5.75 9.98 -1.33
N GLU A 56 6.46 10.94 -0.76
CA GLU A 56 6.49 12.32 -1.23
C GLU A 56 7.65 12.54 -2.20
N ASN A 57 7.45 13.42 -3.19
CA ASN A 57 8.45 13.76 -4.23
C ASN A 57 8.89 12.59 -5.12
N ALA A 58 8.02 11.60 -5.35
CA ALA A 58 8.29 10.49 -6.25
C ALA A 58 8.48 10.98 -7.70
N SER A 59 9.21 10.19 -8.48
CA SER A 59 9.27 10.31 -9.95
C SER A 59 8.55 9.14 -10.61
N LYS A 60 8.16 9.29 -11.87
CA LYS A 60 7.52 8.20 -12.63
C LYS A 60 8.42 6.96 -12.71
N GLU A 61 9.73 7.18 -12.87
CA GLU A 61 10.74 6.12 -12.92
C GLU A 61 10.85 5.41 -11.57
N SER A 62 10.78 6.14 -10.46
CA SER A 62 10.82 5.55 -9.12
C SER A 62 9.58 4.70 -8.82
N VAL A 63 8.41 5.06 -9.34
CA VAL A 63 7.16 4.28 -9.21
C VAL A 63 7.26 2.93 -9.93
N GLU A 64 8.07 2.82 -10.98
CA GLU A 64 8.31 1.55 -11.67
C GLU A 64 8.95 0.51 -10.75
N ALA A 65 9.79 0.93 -9.79
CA ALA A 65 10.35 0.02 -8.79
C ALA A 65 9.26 -0.60 -7.89
N LEU A 66 8.16 0.12 -7.62
CA LEU A 66 7.02 -0.44 -6.89
C LEU A 66 6.25 -1.46 -7.74
N ARG A 67 6.08 -1.21 -9.05
CA ARG A 67 5.45 -2.18 -9.97
C ARG A 67 6.25 -3.46 -10.05
N GLN A 68 7.56 -3.36 -10.27
CA GLN A 68 8.47 -4.49 -10.29
C GLN A 68 8.44 -5.26 -8.97
N TYR A 69 8.40 -4.54 -7.84
CA TYR A 69 8.27 -5.15 -6.53
C TYR A 69 6.99 -5.99 -6.40
N VAL A 70 5.83 -5.43 -6.74
CA VAL A 70 4.54 -6.15 -6.69
C VAL A 70 4.56 -7.37 -7.61
N GLN A 71 5.16 -7.28 -8.79
CA GLN A 71 5.35 -8.44 -9.69
C GLN A 71 6.21 -9.54 -9.05
N THR A 72 7.29 -9.19 -8.34
CA THR A 72 8.14 -10.19 -7.66
C THR A 72 7.41 -10.95 -6.54
N LEU A 73 6.32 -10.40 -6.01
CA LEU A 73 5.44 -11.07 -5.05
C LEU A 73 4.45 -12.06 -5.73
N GLY A 74 4.48 -12.14 -7.07
CA GLY A 74 3.62 -12.99 -7.90
C GLY A 74 2.25 -12.37 -8.17
N TYR A 75 2.15 -11.04 -8.16
CA TYR A 75 0.94 -10.30 -8.50
C TYR A 75 1.00 -9.79 -9.93
N GLU A 76 -0.15 -9.80 -10.59
CA GLU A 76 -0.31 -9.28 -11.94
C GLU A 76 -1.26 -8.08 -11.92
N ARG A 77 -0.96 -7.09 -12.76
CA ARG A 77 -1.80 -5.90 -12.90
C ARG A 77 -3.13 -6.31 -13.54
N ASP A 78 -4.23 -5.90 -12.92
CA ASP A 78 -5.55 -6.06 -13.51
C ASP A 78 -5.65 -5.14 -14.75
N PRO A 79 -5.92 -5.69 -15.95
CA PRO A 79 -6.12 -4.89 -17.15
C PRO A 79 -7.40 -4.04 -17.12
N HIS A 80 -8.33 -4.31 -16.20
CA HIS A 80 -9.62 -3.62 -16.09
C HIS A 80 -9.82 -3.02 -14.69
N PRO A 81 -9.01 -2.02 -14.28
CA PRO A 81 -9.17 -1.39 -12.97
C PRO A 81 -10.51 -0.64 -12.91
N ILE A 82 -11.16 -0.71 -11.75
CA ILE A 82 -12.44 -0.01 -11.50
C ILE A 82 -12.17 1.44 -11.06
N THR A 83 -10.96 1.72 -10.58
CA THR A 83 -10.53 3.03 -10.08
C THR A 83 -9.42 3.62 -10.94
N SER A 84 -9.01 4.86 -10.63
CA SER A 84 -7.83 5.50 -11.25
C SER A 84 -6.50 4.91 -10.77
N ALA A 85 -6.52 4.13 -9.68
CA ALA A 85 -5.34 3.43 -9.20
C ALA A 85 -5.15 2.11 -9.96
N GLU A 86 -3.89 1.68 -10.07
CA GLU A 86 -3.59 0.36 -10.58
C GLU A 86 -4.03 -0.67 -9.53
N GLU A 87 -4.72 -1.72 -9.96
CA GLU A 87 -5.04 -2.87 -9.11
C GLU A 87 -4.18 -4.06 -9.50
N TRP A 88 -3.71 -4.81 -8.52
CA TRP A 88 -2.79 -5.92 -8.71
C TRP A 88 -3.29 -7.12 -7.91
N ARG A 89 -3.57 -8.22 -8.62
CA ARG A 89 -4.21 -9.42 -8.04
C ARG A 89 -3.32 -10.64 -8.20
N LYS A 90 -3.50 -11.61 -7.32
CA LYS A 90 -2.77 -12.88 -7.38
C LYS A 90 -3.48 -13.84 -8.34
N PRO A 91 -2.86 -14.27 -9.45
CA PRO A 91 -3.50 -15.17 -10.39
C PRO A 91 -3.95 -16.48 -9.73
N GLY A 92 -5.19 -16.89 -10.01
CA GLY A 92 -5.76 -18.13 -9.49
C GLY A 92 -6.07 -18.15 -7.99
N ASN A 93 -5.89 -17.05 -7.26
CA ASN A 93 -6.22 -16.96 -5.84
C ASN A 93 -7.08 -15.71 -5.53
N PRO A 94 -8.41 -15.81 -5.64
CA PRO A 94 -9.33 -14.69 -5.38
C PRO A 94 -9.41 -14.29 -3.90
N ALA A 95 -8.93 -15.13 -2.98
CA ALA A 95 -8.89 -14.84 -1.54
C ALA A 95 -7.58 -14.15 -1.11
N ALA A 96 -6.61 -13.98 -2.03
CA ALA A 96 -5.39 -13.27 -1.72
C ALA A 96 -5.65 -11.77 -1.59
N ASP A 97 -4.97 -11.14 -0.62
CA ASP A 97 -4.92 -9.69 -0.49
C ASP A 97 -4.56 -9.03 -1.81
N THR A 98 -5.09 -7.84 -2.07
CA THR A 98 -4.89 -7.10 -3.34
C THR A 98 -3.95 -5.91 -3.10
N PHE A 99 -3.09 -5.61 -4.07
CA PHE A 99 -2.31 -4.37 -4.04
C PHE A 99 -2.98 -3.30 -4.90
N SER A 100 -2.92 -2.06 -4.43
CA SER A 100 -3.23 -0.88 -5.22
C SER A 100 -2.01 0.03 -5.30
N LEU A 101 -1.75 0.57 -6.49
CA LEU A 101 -0.68 1.54 -6.71
C LEU A 101 -1.25 2.78 -7.39
N TYR A 102 -1.16 3.92 -6.71
CA TYR A 102 -1.59 5.20 -7.23
C TYR A 102 -0.40 6.16 -7.32
N TYR A 103 -0.36 6.97 -8.38
CA TYR A 103 0.62 8.02 -8.55
C TYR A 103 -0.06 9.29 -9.04
N ASP A 104 0.03 10.35 -8.25
CA ASP A 104 -0.40 11.69 -8.64
C ASP A 104 0.80 12.48 -9.17
N ALA A 105 0.79 12.79 -10.46
CA ALA A 105 1.86 13.53 -11.11
C ALA A 105 1.88 15.03 -10.73
N GLN A 106 0.77 15.59 -10.24
CA GLN A 106 0.70 17.00 -9.84
C GLN A 106 1.39 17.22 -8.49
N THR A 107 1.08 16.38 -7.51
CA THR A 107 1.67 16.41 -6.17
C THR A 107 2.98 15.62 -6.07
N ARG A 108 3.25 14.77 -7.06
CA ARG A 108 4.36 13.78 -7.05
C ARG A 108 4.27 12.81 -5.88
N GLN A 109 3.06 12.50 -5.44
CA GLN A 109 2.81 11.52 -4.41
C GLN A 109 2.59 10.13 -5.03
N ALA A 110 3.25 9.11 -4.48
CA ALA A 110 3.03 7.72 -4.85
C ALA A 110 2.54 6.93 -3.64
N THR A 111 1.47 6.16 -3.80
CA THR A 111 0.86 5.38 -2.72
C THR A 111 0.79 3.93 -3.13
N LEU A 112 1.47 3.06 -2.37
CA LEU A 112 1.31 1.61 -2.46
C LEU A 112 0.48 1.14 -1.27
N SER A 113 -0.66 0.53 -1.54
CA SER A 113 -1.59 0.00 -0.55
C SER A 113 -1.76 -1.51 -0.69
N MET A 114 -1.89 -2.21 0.44
CA MET A 114 -2.29 -3.61 0.52
C MET A 114 -3.66 -3.67 1.20
N ILE A 115 -4.64 -4.21 0.48
CA ILE A 115 -6.03 -4.38 0.92
C ILE A 115 -6.17 -5.79 1.50
N LEU A 116 -6.53 -5.88 2.77
CA LEU A 116 -6.47 -7.11 3.57
C LEU A 116 -7.82 -7.85 3.54
N LEU A 117 -7.95 -8.85 2.66
CA LEU A 117 -9.21 -9.56 2.34
C LEU A 117 -9.53 -10.74 3.27
N ARG A 118 -8.76 -10.89 4.35
CA ARG A 118 -8.93 -11.87 5.42
C ARG A 118 -10.36 -12.03 5.97
#